data_AF-A0A392RUW6-F1
#
_entry.id   AF-A0A392RUW6-F1
#
_cell.length_a   1.000
_cell.length_b   1.000
_cell.length_c   1.000
_cell.angle_alpha   90.00
_cell.angle_beta   90.00
_cell.angle_gamma   90.00
#
_symmetry.space_group_name_H-M   'P 1'
#
loop_
_entity.id
_entity.type
_entity.pdbx_description
1 polymer ?
#
loop_
_entity_poly.entity_id
_entity_poly.type
_entity_poly.pdbx_seq_one_letter_code
_entity_poly.pdbx_strand_id
1 'polypeptide(L)'
;MMKVALKEWHKMHVQNVPSRIESLKDRLSSLDQRGEEEDLSEEELVELHGITADIHSLSRLHASISWQQSRSLWLKEGDANSKYFHSVLASRSRRNAISVIHVEGASLEDVAPIRQAVFSH
;
A
#
# COMPACT_ATOMS: atom_id res chain seq x y z
N MET A 1 22.09 3.79 19.86
CA MET A 1 22.38 5.17 19.40
C MET A 1 21.50 5.56 18.21
N MET A 2 21.75 5.09 16.99
CA MET A 2 21.03 5.54 15.77
C MET A 2 19.52 5.24 15.76
N LYS A 3 19.11 4.05 16.20
CA LYS A 3 17.69 3.65 16.27
C LYS A 3 16.87 4.51 17.23
N VAL A 4 17.48 4.99 18.32
CA VAL A 4 16.83 5.86 19.31
C VAL A 4 16.66 7.26 18.73
N ALA A 5 17.71 7.81 18.12
CA ALA A 5 17.67 9.11 17.46
C ALA A 5 16.63 9.15 16.33
N LEU A 6 16.52 8.08 15.52
CA LEU A 6 15.49 7.95 14.48
C LEU A 6 14.07 7.90 15.06
N LYS A 7 13.88 7.23 16.20
CA LYS A 7 12.59 7.17 16.88
C LYS A 7 12.16 8.53 17.40
N GLU A 8 13.10 9.26 17.99
CA GLU A 8 12.86 10.62 18.48
C GLU A 8 12.59 11.59 17.33
N TRP A 9 13.40 11.51 16.26
CA TRP A 9 13.18 12.30 15.06
C TRP A 9 11.79 12.05 14.46
N HIS A 10 11.40 10.77 14.34
CA HIS A 10 10.06 10.40 13.90
C HIS A 10 8.99 10.97 14.84
N LYS A 11 9.16 10.88 16.15
CA LYS A 11 8.20 11.43 17.12
C LYS A 11 8.04 12.93 17.01
N MET A 12 9.12 13.67 16.79
CA MET A 12 9.06 15.13 16.70
C MET A 12 8.58 15.64 15.33
N HIS A 13 8.89 14.95 14.23
CA HIS A 13 8.70 15.49 12.88
C HIS A 13 7.57 14.82 12.09
N VAL A 14 7.33 13.53 12.34
CA VAL A 14 6.47 12.67 11.51
C VAL A 14 5.26 12.15 12.28
N GLN A 15 5.39 11.97 13.59
CA GLN A 15 4.28 11.58 14.43
C GLN A 15 3.31 12.77 14.53
N ASN A 16 2.04 12.48 14.34
CA ASN A 16 0.94 13.44 14.47
C ASN A 16 0.82 14.51 13.36
N VAL A 17 1.34 14.25 12.16
CA VAL A 17 1.10 15.12 10.98
C VAL A 17 -0.40 15.43 10.77
N PRO A 18 -1.35 14.47 10.88
CA PRO A 18 -2.77 14.76 10.76
C PRO A 18 -3.28 15.83 11.73
N SER A 19 -2.97 15.71 13.03
CA SER A 19 -3.46 16.69 14.01
C SER A 19 -2.77 18.05 13.87
N ARG A 20 -1.53 18.10 13.37
CA ARG A 20 -0.87 19.38 13.03
C ARG A 20 -1.57 20.08 11.88
N ILE A 21 -1.95 19.33 10.83
CA ILE A 21 -2.75 19.87 9.74
C ILE A 21 -4.09 20.38 10.27
N GLU A 22 -4.75 19.64 11.16
CA GLU A 22 -6.03 20.05 11.73
C GLU A 22 -5.90 21.34 12.55
N SER A 23 -4.91 21.41 13.44
CA SER A 23 -4.65 22.63 14.21
C SER A 23 -4.34 23.84 13.33
N LEU A 24 -3.65 23.65 12.20
CA LEU A 24 -3.40 24.73 11.24
C LEU A 24 -4.67 25.14 10.49
N LYS A 25 -5.56 24.19 10.17
CA LYS A 25 -6.88 24.50 9.58
C LYS A 25 -7.78 25.25 10.56
N ASP A 26 -7.77 24.88 11.83
CA ASP A 26 -8.50 25.60 12.87
C ASP A 26 -8.00 27.04 12.98
N ARG A 27 -6.66 27.23 12.95
CA ARG A 27 -6.06 28.56 12.96
C ARG A 27 -6.40 29.35 11.70
N LEU A 28 -6.34 28.73 10.52
CA LEU A 28 -6.75 29.35 9.26
C LEU A 28 -8.21 29.81 9.32
N SER A 29 -9.11 28.93 9.78
CA SER A 29 -10.53 29.27 9.95
C SER A 29 -10.74 30.43 10.90
N SER A 30 -9.92 30.55 11.96
CA SER A 30 -9.99 31.69 12.88
C SER A 30 -9.54 33.01 12.25
N LEU A 31 -8.56 32.97 11.35
CA LEU A 31 -8.11 34.16 10.60
C LEU A 31 -9.12 34.53 9.51
N ASP A 32 -9.67 33.54 8.81
CA ASP A 32 -10.71 33.75 7.81
C ASP A 32 -11.93 34.42 8.44
N GLN A 33 -12.41 33.92 9.59
CA GLN A 33 -13.54 34.54 10.30
C GLN A 33 -13.26 35.99 10.70
N ARG A 34 -12.04 36.29 11.14
CA ARG A 34 -11.65 37.65 11.49
C ARG A 34 -11.59 38.57 10.27
N GLY A 35 -11.08 38.07 9.14
CA GLY A 35 -11.03 38.80 7.88
C GLY A 35 -12.40 39.14 7.28
N GLU A 36 -13.46 38.42 7.68
CA GLU A 36 -14.85 38.74 7.33
C GLU A 36 -15.43 39.87 8.21
N GLU A 37 -14.92 40.04 9.44
CA GLU A 37 -15.37 41.04 10.40
C GLU A 37 -14.62 42.37 10.24
N GLU A 38 -13.30 42.31 10.07
CA GLU A 38 -12.39 43.45 9.97
C GLU A 38 -11.24 43.16 8.98
N ASP A 39 -10.59 44.21 8.47
CA ASP A 39 -9.39 44.06 7.64
C ASP A 39 -8.25 43.42 8.46
N LEU A 40 -7.64 42.36 7.93
CA LEU A 40 -6.49 41.69 8.55
C LEU A 40 -5.27 42.60 8.59
N SER A 41 -4.50 42.52 9.68
CA SER A 41 -3.21 43.22 9.76
C SER A 41 -2.18 42.63 8.79
N GLU A 42 -1.12 43.37 8.50
CA GLU A 42 -0.02 42.87 7.66
C GLU A 42 0.62 41.60 8.26
N GLU A 43 0.77 41.55 9.58
CA GLU A 43 1.28 40.37 10.30
C GLU A 43 0.36 39.16 10.13
N GLU A 44 -0.95 39.37 10.12
CA GLU A 44 -1.95 38.30 9.99
C GLU A 44 -2.04 37.78 8.56
N LEU A 45 -1.87 38.64 7.56
CA LEU A 45 -1.72 38.22 6.17
C LEU A 45 -0.46 37.38 5.95
N VAL A 46 0.65 37.76 6.59
CA VAL A 46 1.89 36.96 6.57
C VAL A 46 1.67 35.62 7.27
N GLU A 47 0.97 35.60 8.42
CA GLU A 47 0.61 34.38 9.13
C GLU A 47 -0.25 33.46 8.25
N LEU A 48 -1.28 33.99 7.60
CA LEU A 48 -2.18 33.25 6.71
C LEU A 48 -1.41 32.57 5.57
N HIS A 49 -0.49 33.30 4.93
CA HIS A 49 0.35 32.75 3.88
C HIS A 49 1.25 31.61 4.41
N GLY A 50 1.84 31.80 5.59
CA GLY A 50 2.64 30.78 6.27
C GLY A 50 1.84 29.52 6.59
N ILE A 51 0.67 29.66 7.19
CA ILE A 51 -0.24 28.55 7.54
C ILE A 51 -0.63 27.77 6.28
N THR A 52 -0.98 28.48 5.20
CA THR A 52 -1.36 27.85 3.93
C THR A 52 -0.20 27.02 3.35
N ALA A 53 1.01 27.59 3.33
CA ALA A 53 2.21 26.88 2.88
C ALA A 53 2.52 25.65 3.75
N ASP A 54 2.35 25.76 5.07
CA ASP A 54 2.56 24.67 6.02
C ASP A 54 1.54 23.54 5.83
N ILE A 55 0.25 23.86 5.66
CA ILE A 55 -0.79 22.88 5.37
C ILE A 55 -0.46 22.12 4.08
N HIS A 56 -0.06 22.80 3.01
CA HIS A 56 0.32 22.16 1.76
C HIS A 56 1.54 21.25 1.92
N SER A 57 2.58 21.71 2.61
CA SER A 57 3.81 20.93 2.82
C SER A 57 3.56 19.68 3.66
N LEU A 58 2.80 19.80 4.75
CA LEU A 58 2.44 18.70 5.63
C LEU A 58 1.49 17.71 4.95
N SER A 59 0.55 18.19 4.14
CA SER A 59 -0.36 17.32 3.38
C SER A 59 0.40 16.47 2.36
N ARG A 60 1.38 17.05 1.67
CA ARG A 60 2.27 16.30 0.76
C ARG A 60 3.10 15.25 1.50
N LEU A 61 3.64 15.59 2.66
CA LEU A 61 4.36 14.66 3.51
C LEU A 61 3.45 13.49 3.95
N HIS A 62 2.24 13.80 4.41
CA HIS A 62 1.25 12.81 4.83
C HIS A 62 0.90 11.86 3.69
N ALA A 63 0.59 12.38 2.50
CA ALA A 63 0.27 11.57 1.32
C ALA A 63 1.43 10.63 0.94
N SER A 64 2.67 11.13 1.00
CA SER A 64 3.87 10.31 0.74
C SER A 64 3.99 9.14 1.73
N ILE A 65 3.80 9.41 3.03
CA ILE A 65 3.82 8.38 4.08
C ILE A 65 2.70 7.36 3.87
N SER A 66 1.47 7.81 3.63
CA SER A 66 0.34 6.92 3.38
C SER A 66 0.57 6.03 2.16
N TRP A 67 1.15 6.57 1.08
CA TRP A 67 1.51 5.79 -0.10
C TRP A 67 2.56 4.72 0.20
N GLN A 68 3.61 5.06 0.94
CA GLN A 68 4.63 4.10 1.35
C GLN A 68 4.05 2.98 2.24
N GLN A 69 3.19 3.34 3.19
CA GLN A 69 2.52 2.39 4.08
C GLN A 69 1.59 1.46 3.31
N SER A 70 0.76 2.00 2.41
CA SER A 70 -0.12 1.20 1.54
C SER A 70 0.68 0.24 0.66
N ARG A 71 1.77 0.71 0.05
CA ARG A 71 2.64 -0.14 -0.77
C ARG A 71 3.27 -1.27 0.05
N SER A 72 3.77 -0.96 1.25
CA SER A 72 4.34 -1.95 2.17
C SER A 72 3.30 -2.99 2.60
N LEU A 73 2.08 -2.54 2.92
CA LEU A 73 0.97 -3.42 3.26
C LEU A 73 0.61 -4.34 2.09
N TRP A 74 0.49 -3.79 0.87
CA TRP A 74 0.21 -4.57 -0.33
C TRP A 74 1.29 -5.61 -0.62
N LEU A 75 2.57 -5.27 -0.45
CA LEU A 75 3.67 -6.23 -0.62
C LEU A 75 3.63 -7.36 0.42
N LYS A 76 3.17 -7.07 1.64
CA LYS A 76 3.08 -8.04 2.74
C LYS A 76 1.85 -8.96 2.59
N GLU A 77 0.70 -8.38 2.27
CA GLU A 77 -0.56 -9.12 2.17
C GLU A 77 -0.73 -9.80 0.81
N GLY A 78 -0.06 -9.28 -0.21
CA GLY A 78 -0.20 -9.72 -1.59
C GLY A 78 -1.54 -9.31 -2.19
N ASP A 79 -1.83 -9.83 -3.38
CA ASP A 79 -3.13 -9.67 -4.01
C ASP A 79 -4.11 -10.74 -3.50
N ALA A 80 -5.27 -10.33 -2.98
CA ALA A 80 -6.33 -11.21 -2.52
C ALA A 80 -6.78 -12.21 -3.61
N ASN A 81 -6.69 -11.81 -4.89
CA ASN A 81 -7.06 -12.67 -6.01
C ASN A 81 -6.06 -13.81 -6.26
N SER A 82 -4.78 -13.65 -5.90
CA SER A 82 -3.76 -14.66 -6.15
C SER A 82 -4.10 -15.98 -5.46
N LYS A 83 -4.57 -15.95 -4.21
CA LYS A 83 -4.96 -17.16 -3.47
C LYS A 83 -6.12 -17.91 -4.16
N TYR A 84 -7.13 -17.18 -4.63
CA TYR A 84 -8.25 -17.77 -5.36
C TYR A 84 -7.78 -18.42 -6.66
N PHE A 85 -7.07 -17.68 -7.52
CA PHE A 85 -6.62 -18.21 -8.81
C PHE A 85 -5.60 -19.34 -8.65
N HIS A 86 -4.69 -19.26 -7.67
CA HIS A 86 -3.80 -20.38 -7.34
C HIS A 86 -4.57 -21.62 -6.92
N SER A 87 -5.64 -21.49 -6.11
CA SER A 87 -6.46 -22.64 -5.73
C SER A 87 -7.22 -23.25 -6.91
N VAL A 88 -7.75 -22.41 -7.81
CA VAL A 88 -8.43 -22.85 -9.04
C VAL A 88 -7.45 -23.55 -9.98
N LEU A 89 -6.27 -22.97 -10.20
CA LEU A 89 -5.22 -23.57 -11.03
C LEU A 89 -4.75 -24.89 -10.44
N ALA A 90 -4.49 -24.96 -9.14
CA ALA A 90 -4.07 -26.21 -8.48
C ALA A 90 -5.15 -27.30 -8.57
N SER A 91 -6.43 -26.93 -8.46
CA SER A 91 -7.55 -27.86 -8.67
C SER A 91 -7.59 -28.39 -10.11
N ARG A 92 -7.45 -27.50 -11.11
CA ARG A 92 -7.37 -27.89 -12.53
C ARG A 92 -6.17 -28.80 -12.80
N SER A 93 -4.99 -28.47 -12.27
CA SER A 93 -3.79 -29.29 -12.43
C SER A 93 -3.96 -30.68 -11.81
N ARG A 94 -4.57 -30.80 -10.61
CA ARG A 94 -4.86 -32.11 -10.01
C ARG A 94 -5.86 -32.92 -10.84
N ARG A 95 -6.92 -32.28 -11.35
CA ARG A 95 -7.93 -32.97 -12.17
C ARG A 95 -7.38 -33.42 -13.53
N ASN A 96 -6.50 -32.63 -14.11
CA ASN A 96 -5.92 -32.91 -15.43
C ASN A 96 -4.63 -33.74 -15.34
N ALA A 97 -4.19 -34.12 -14.14
CA ALA A 97 -3.01 -34.95 -13.97
C ALA A 97 -3.31 -36.37 -14.46
N ILE A 98 -2.62 -36.79 -15.52
CA ILE A 98 -2.64 -38.17 -16.01
C ILE A 98 -1.61 -38.94 -15.18
N SER A 99 -2.08 -39.75 -14.23
CA SER A 99 -1.22 -40.53 -13.34
C SER A 99 -0.90 -41.92 -13.88
N VAL A 100 -1.79 -42.50 -14.70
CA VAL A 100 -1.66 -43.85 -15.26
C VAL A 100 -2.28 -43.88 -16.65
N ILE A 101 -1.63 -44.57 -17.59
CA ILE A 101 -2.20 -44.93 -18.91
C ILE A 101 -2.05 -46.44 -19.16
N HIS A 102 -2.87 -47.01 -20.02
CA HIS A 102 -2.77 -48.41 -20.42
C HIS A 102 -2.32 -48.53 -21.86
N VAL A 103 -1.22 -49.25 -22.09
CA VAL A 103 -0.61 -49.47 -23.40
C VAL A 103 -0.30 -50.95 -23.54
N GLU A 104 -0.80 -51.59 -24.61
CA GLU A 104 -0.52 -53.00 -24.92
C GLU A 104 -0.79 -53.99 -23.76
N GLY A 105 -1.78 -53.68 -22.91
CA GLY A 105 -2.16 -54.51 -21.76
C GLY A 105 -1.33 -54.28 -20.49
N ALA A 106 -0.34 -53.38 -20.52
CA ALA A 106 0.42 -52.96 -19.35
C ALA A 106 -0.01 -51.57 -18.86
N SER A 107 -0.05 -51.38 -17.54
CA SER A 107 -0.26 -50.07 -16.91
C SER A 107 1.08 -49.35 -16.79
N LEU A 108 1.17 -48.15 -17.36
CA LEU A 108 2.32 -47.26 -17.22
C LEU A 108 2.02 -46.19 -16.18
N GLU A 109 2.88 -46.10 -15.19
CA GLU A 109 2.86 -45.09 -14.13
C GLU A 109 4.13 -44.23 -14.25
N ASP A 110 4.08 -42.99 -13.78
CA ASP A 110 5.16 -41.99 -13.84
C ASP A 110 5.26 -41.18 -15.16
N VAL A 111 5.78 -39.95 -15.05
CA VAL A 111 5.73 -38.92 -16.10
C VAL A 111 6.53 -39.32 -17.33
N ALA A 112 7.72 -39.90 -17.15
CA ALA A 112 8.61 -40.25 -18.25
C ALA A 112 8.02 -41.35 -19.17
N PRO A 113 7.59 -42.52 -18.67
CA PRO A 113 6.99 -43.56 -19.52
C PRO A 113 5.64 -43.14 -20.11
N ILE A 114 4.80 -42.41 -19.36
CA ILE A 114 3.54 -41.85 -19.88
C ILE A 114 3.80 -40.91 -21.06
N ARG A 115 4.78 -40.00 -20.91
CA ARG A 115 5.14 -39.05 -21.98
C ARG A 115 5.71 -39.75 -23.21
N GLN A 116 6.56 -40.77 -23.01
CA GLN A 116 7.15 -41.53 -24.10
C GLN A 116 6.06 -42.26 -24.90
N ALA A 117 5.14 -42.94 -24.21
CA ALA A 117 4.04 -43.67 -24.84
C ALA A 117 3.08 -42.74 -25.61
N VAL A 118 2.73 -41.58 -25.06
CA VAL A 118 1.91 -40.58 -25.76
C VAL A 118 2.61 -40.01 -27.00
N PHE A 119 3.94 -39.85 -26.95
CA PHE A 119 4.72 -39.35 -28.09
C PHE A 119 4.91 -40.38 -29.20
N SER A 120 4.97 -41.67 -28.85
CA SER A 120 5.15 -42.79 -29.79
C SER A 120 3.85 -43.31 -30.43
N HIS A 121 2.70 -42.74 -30.07
CA HIS A 121 1.39 -43.08 -30.63
C HIS A 121 1.05 -42.12 -31.78
#